data_AF-A0A2X3EXI9-F1
#
_entry.id   AF-A0A2X3EXI9-F1
#
_cell.length_a   1.000
_cell.length_b   1.000
_cell.length_c   1.000
_cell.angle_alpha   90.00
_cell.angle_beta   90.00
_cell.angle_gamma   90.00
#
_symmetry.space_group_name_H-M   'P 1'
#
loop_
_entity.id
_entity.type
_entity.pdbx_description
1 polymer ?
#
loop_
_entity_poly.entity_id
_entity_poly.type
_entity_poly.pdbx_seq_one_letter_code
_entity_poly.pdbx_strand_id
1 'polypeptide(L)'
;MWVKSMFFPNNRDALLQKGGSSDKVQRFRDDKLNDLLTGISAAVEPQQRLQLTGDAQRYLIDNAYVIPIFEEPQVFAGAPWVKGVSFEAVGRPSFYGAWLDKH
;
A
#
# COMPACT_ATOMS: atom_id res chain seq x y z
N MET A 1 7.52 -0.36 1.04
CA MET A 1 7.50 1.02 0.51
C MET A 1 6.17 1.71 0.81
N TRP A 2 5.02 1.12 0.47
CA TRP A 2 3.70 1.67 0.82
C TRP A 2 3.39 1.63 2.33
N VAL A 3 3.66 0.52 3.03
CA VAL A 3 3.32 0.37 4.47
C VAL A 3 3.97 1.47 5.33
N LYS A 4 5.28 1.75 5.16
CA LYS A 4 5.94 2.89 5.82
C LYS A 4 5.35 4.24 5.38
N SER A 5 5.06 4.41 4.09
CA SER A 5 4.45 5.65 3.60
C SER A 5 3.11 5.92 4.28
N MET A 6 2.29 4.88 4.50
CA MET A 6 0.97 5.00 5.09
C MET A 6 0.99 5.23 6.61
N PHE A 7 1.82 4.48 7.35
CA PHE A 7 1.70 4.40 8.82
C PHE A 7 2.80 5.13 9.60
N PHE A 8 3.89 5.56 8.95
CA PHE A 8 4.97 6.26 9.66
C PHE A 8 4.57 7.72 9.97
N PRO A 9 4.85 8.23 11.19
CA PRO A 9 4.37 9.55 11.63
C PRO A 9 4.78 10.71 10.72
N ASN A 10 5.99 10.66 10.17
CA ASN A 10 6.50 11.75 9.32
C ASN A 10 6.06 11.66 7.85
N ASN A 11 5.14 10.74 7.52
CA ASN A 11 4.62 10.52 6.18
C ASN A 11 3.11 10.83 6.11
N ARG A 12 2.27 9.87 5.72
CA ARG A 12 0.81 10.03 5.71
C ARG A 12 0.19 9.93 7.10
N ASP A 13 0.88 9.29 8.05
CA ASP A 13 0.48 9.23 9.46
C ASP A 13 -0.96 8.74 9.68
N ALA A 14 -1.34 7.63 9.05
CA ALA A 14 -2.72 7.14 9.09
C ALA A 14 -3.25 6.82 10.51
N LEU A 15 -2.35 6.63 11.50
CA LEU A 15 -2.72 6.41 12.90
C LEU A 15 -2.70 7.69 13.75
N LEU A 16 -2.35 8.83 13.16
CA LEU A 16 -2.24 10.12 13.84
C LEU A 16 -1.37 10.03 15.08
N GLN A 17 -0.10 9.66 14.92
CA GLN A 17 0.82 9.51 16.05
C GLN A 17 1.40 10.87 16.48
N LYS A 18 1.78 10.97 17.75
CA LYS A 18 2.54 12.10 18.29
C LYS A 18 3.84 12.30 17.50
N GLY A 19 4.08 13.55 17.10
CA GLY A 19 5.23 13.94 16.29
C GLY A 19 5.04 13.67 14.80
N GLY A 20 3.83 13.33 14.38
CA GLY A 20 3.46 13.16 12.98
C GLY A 20 2.85 14.41 12.35
N SER A 21 1.78 14.23 11.58
CA SER A 21 1.16 15.28 10.75
C SER A 21 0.45 16.39 11.54
N SER A 22 0.16 16.15 12.82
CA SER A 22 -0.56 17.09 13.69
C SER A 22 0.06 17.21 15.08
N ASP A 23 0.28 18.44 15.52
CA ASP A 23 0.71 18.74 16.89
C ASP A 23 -0.41 18.55 17.93
N LYS A 24 -1.63 18.15 17.52
CA LYS A 24 -2.74 17.95 18.47
C LYS A 24 -2.65 16.62 19.21
N VAL A 25 -1.95 15.64 18.65
CA VAL A 25 -1.80 14.33 19.29
C VAL A 25 -0.63 14.37 20.27
N GLN A 26 -0.95 14.32 21.56
CA GLN A 26 0.04 14.54 22.62
C GLN A 26 0.56 13.25 23.26
N ARG A 27 -0.16 12.13 23.10
CA ARG A 27 0.08 10.90 23.87
C ARG A 27 0.26 9.64 23.03
N PHE A 28 -0.59 9.42 22.03
CA PHE A 28 -0.55 8.18 21.27
C PHE A 28 0.68 8.13 20.36
N ARG A 29 1.46 7.06 20.47
CA ARG A 29 2.63 6.76 19.67
C ARG A 29 2.95 5.28 19.81
N ASP A 30 3.34 4.63 18.72
CA ASP A 30 3.71 3.22 18.70
C ASP A 30 5.14 3.07 18.18
N ASP A 31 6.11 3.09 19.10
CA ASP A 31 7.53 3.01 18.75
C ASP A 31 7.90 1.66 18.13
N LYS A 32 7.25 0.56 18.56
CA LYS A 32 7.49 -0.76 18.00
C LYS A 32 7.09 -0.83 16.52
N LEU A 33 5.93 -0.29 16.16
CA LEU A 33 5.54 -0.16 14.76
C LEU A 33 6.53 0.73 14.01
N ASN A 34 6.91 1.88 14.58
CA ASN A 34 7.84 2.82 13.94
C ASN A 34 9.22 2.19 13.66
N ASP A 35 9.71 1.33 14.54
CA ASP A 35 10.96 0.59 14.37
C ASP A 35 10.86 -0.41 13.21
N LEU A 36 9.78 -1.21 13.16
CA LEU A 36 9.52 -2.12 12.02
C LEU A 36 9.48 -1.35 10.69
N LEU A 37 8.75 -0.24 10.66
CA LEU A 37 8.61 0.60 9.47
C LEU A 37 9.94 1.21 9.02
N THR A 38 10.77 1.65 9.97
CA THR A 38 12.13 2.16 9.69
C THR A 38 13.02 1.05 9.16
N GLY A 39 12.96 -0.14 9.77
CA GLY A 39 13.67 -1.34 9.33
C GLY A 39 13.38 -1.69 7.87
N ILE A 40 12.11 -1.64 7.43
CA ILE A 40 11.74 -1.91 6.03
C ILE A 40 12.49 -1.01 5.04
N SER A 41 12.64 0.29 5.36
CA SER A 41 13.37 1.23 4.50
C SER A 41 14.88 1.07 4.59
N ALA A 42 15.40 0.63 5.73
CA ALA A 42 16.83 0.47 5.95
C ALA A 42 17.38 -0.87 5.44
N ALA A 43 16.53 -1.90 5.32
CA ALA A 43 16.94 -3.21 4.84
C ALA A 43 17.54 -3.12 3.42
N VAL A 44 18.71 -3.73 3.23
CA VAL A 44 19.36 -3.85 1.91
C VAL A 44 18.85 -5.13 1.23
N GLU A 45 18.89 -6.24 1.95
CA GLU A 45 18.53 -7.56 1.44
C GLU A 45 17.01 -7.69 1.18
N PRO A 46 16.59 -8.17 -0.02
CA PRO A 46 15.19 -8.32 -0.36
C PRO A 46 14.41 -9.23 0.60
N GLN A 47 15.01 -10.35 1.01
CA GLN A 47 14.36 -11.30 1.93
C GLN A 47 14.12 -10.69 3.31
N GLN A 48 15.09 -9.94 3.84
CA GLN A 48 14.94 -9.23 5.10
C GLN A 48 13.82 -8.19 5.02
N ARG A 49 13.78 -7.42 3.92
CA ARG A 49 12.73 -6.43 3.67
C ARG A 49 11.34 -7.06 3.60
N LEU A 50 11.23 -8.23 2.96
CA LEU A 50 9.98 -8.98 2.86
C LEU A 50 9.52 -9.44 4.25
N GLN A 51 10.41 -10.03 5.04
CA GLN A 51 10.10 -10.45 6.40
C GLN A 51 9.62 -9.29 7.27
N LEU A 52 10.37 -8.18 7.31
CA LEU A 52 10.00 -6.98 8.08
C LEU A 52 8.66 -6.39 7.62
N THR A 53 8.36 -6.44 6.32
CA THR A 53 7.07 -5.99 5.80
C THR A 53 5.94 -6.88 6.29
N GLY A 54 6.12 -8.20 6.27
CA GLY A 54 5.16 -9.16 6.83
C GLY A 54 4.95 -8.96 8.33
N ASP A 55 6.01 -8.71 9.09
CA ASP A 55 5.93 -8.47 10.53
C ASP A 55 5.16 -7.17 10.85
N ALA A 56 5.41 -6.09 10.10
CA ALA A 56 4.64 -4.85 10.24
C ALA A 56 3.15 -5.06 9.89
N GLN A 57 2.84 -5.82 8.84
CA GLN A 57 1.46 -6.12 8.46
C GLN A 57 0.74 -6.93 9.54
N ARG A 58 1.37 -8.00 10.07
CA ARG A 58 0.81 -8.77 11.19
C ARG A 58 0.55 -7.87 12.41
N TYR A 59 1.53 -7.04 12.77
CA TYR A 59 1.39 -6.14 13.91
C TYR A 59 0.22 -5.16 13.77
N LEU A 60 -0.02 -4.60 12.57
CA LEU A 60 -1.17 -3.74 12.30
C LEU A 60 -2.51 -4.47 12.53
N ILE A 61 -2.59 -5.75 12.14
CA ILE A 61 -3.77 -6.60 12.32
C ILE A 61 -3.96 -6.98 13.79
N ASP A 62 -2.90 -7.45 14.44
CA ASP A 62 -2.93 -7.92 15.84
C ASP A 62 -3.32 -6.80 16.82
N ASN A 63 -3.01 -5.54 16.50
CA ASN A 63 -3.40 -4.36 17.28
C ASN A 63 -4.69 -3.69 16.78
N ALA A 64 -5.38 -4.30 15.81
CA ALA A 64 -6.62 -3.79 15.22
C ALA A 64 -6.52 -2.35 14.65
N TYR A 65 -5.32 -1.93 14.23
CA TYR A 65 -5.12 -0.64 13.56
C TYR A 65 -5.65 -0.62 12.13
N VAL A 66 -5.74 -1.80 11.51
CA VAL A 66 -6.37 -2.02 10.21
C VAL A 66 -7.22 -3.28 10.31
N ILE A 67 -8.46 -3.20 9.81
CA ILE A 67 -9.35 -4.36 9.68
C ILE A 67 -9.51 -4.61 8.18
N PRO A 68 -8.82 -5.61 7.59
CA PRO A 68 -8.96 -5.93 6.19
C PRO A 68 -10.37 -6.45 5.89
N ILE A 69 -11.03 -5.90 4.86
CA ILE A 69 -12.39 -6.32 4.47
C ILE A 69 -12.35 -7.08 3.15
N PHE A 70 -11.71 -6.51 2.11
CA PHE A 70 -11.50 -7.15 0.80
C PHE A 70 -10.33 -6.49 0.07
N GLU A 71 -9.81 -7.17 -0.95
CA GLU A 71 -8.95 -6.55 -1.96
C GLU A 71 -9.85 -6.11 -3.13
N GLU A 72 -9.83 -4.82 -3.48
CA GLU A 72 -10.76 -4.25 -4.45
C GLU A 72 -10.56 -4.80 -5.87
N PRO A 73 -11.53 -5.57 -6.42
CA PRO A 73 -11.43 -6.03 -7.79
C PRO A 73 -11.70 -4.87 -8.75
N GLN A 74 -10.88 -4.75 -9.80
CA GLN A 74 -11.13 -3.83 -10.91
C GLN A 74 -11.87 -4.59 -12.02
N VAL A 75 -13.06 -4.13 -12.41
CA VAL A 75 -13.88 -4.76 -13.45
C VAL A 75 -14.05 -3.80 -14.62
N PHE A 76 -13.71 -4.26 -15.82
CA PHE A 76 -13.82 -3.49 -17.05
C PHE A 76 -14.69 -4.22 -18.07
N ALA A 77 -15.52 -3.46 -18.80
CA ALA A 77 -16.23 -3.95 -19.98
C ALA A 77 -15.56 -3.40 -21.24
N GLY A 78 -15.43 -4.23 -22.26
CA GLY A 78 -14.85 -3.85 -23.55
C GLY A 78 -15.70 -4.39 -24.70
N ALA A 79 -15.84 -3.59 -25.77
CA ALA A 79 -16.50 -4.07 -26.98
C ALA A 79 -15.63 -5.16 -27.66
N PRO A 80 -16.23 -6.22 -28.26
CA PRO A 80 -15.47 -7.35 -28.81
C PRO A 80 -14.44 -6.95 -29.89
N TRP A 81 -14.67 -5.84 -30.58
CA TRP A 81 -13.81 -5.30 -31.63
C TRP A 81 -12.70 -4.36 -31.13
N VAL A 82 -12.68 -4.03 -29.83
CA VAL A 82 -11.56 -3.30 -29.23
C VAL A 82 -10.49 -4.30 -28.85
N LYS A 83 -9.32 -4.19 -29.47
CA LYS A 83 -8.17 -5.09 -29.27
C LYS A 83 -7.01 -4.31 -28.67
N GLY A 84 -6.01 -5.04 -28.14
CA GLY A 84 -4.75 -4.46 -27.69
C GLY A 84 -4.81 -3.67 -26.38
N VAL A 85 -5.93 -3.72 -25.65
CA VAL A 85 -6.00 -3.23 -24.26
C VAL A 85 -5.22 -4.19 -23.37
N SER A 86 -4.35 -3.64 -22.52
CA SER A 86 -3.62 -4.40 -21.50
C SER A 86 -3.84 -3.79 -20.13
N PHE A 87 -3.42 -4.50 -19.07
CA PHE A 87 -3.57 -4.05 -17.69
C PHE A 87 -2.23 -4.12 -16.98
N GLU A 88 -1.92 -3.08 -16.22
CA GLU A 88 -0.75 -3.05 -15.34
C GLU A 88 -0.99 -3.92 -14.09
N ALA A 89 0.06 -4.20 -13.31
CA ALA A 89 0.00 -5.04 -12.12
C ALA A 89 -0.99 -4.55 -11.03
N VAL A 90 -1.41 -3.28 -11.08
CA VAL A 90 -2.41 -2.68 -10.18
C VAL A 90 -3.79 -2.53 -10.82
N GLY A 91 -4.04 -3.24 -11.93
CA GLY A 91 -5.35 -3.29 -12.59
C GLY A 91 -5.69 -2.07 -13.46
N ARG A 92 -4.79 -1.08 -13.60
CA ARG A 92 -5.02 0.08 -14.46
C ARG A 92 -4.96 -0.31 -15.94
N PRO A 93 -5.94 0.07 -16.77
CA PRO A 93 -5.91 -0.22 -18.20
C PRO A 93 -4.89 0.66 -18.91
N SER A 94 -4.14 0.07 -19.83
CA SER A 94 -3.29 0.75 -20.79
C SER A 94 -3.90 0.65 -22.19
N PHE A 95 -4.06 1.82 -22.82
CA PHE A 95 -4.67 1.95 -24.15
C PHE A 95 -3.64 2.22 -25.25
N TYR A 96 -2.34 2.24 -24.93
CA TYR A 96 -1.30 2.64 -25.89
C TYR A 96 -1.19 1.69 -27.09
N GLY A 97 -1.50 0.41 -26.88
CA GLY A 97 -1.57 -0.61 -27.93
C GLY A 97 -2.98 -0.87 -28.44
N ALA A 98 -3.98 -0.08 -28.02
CA ALA A 98 -5.37 -0.36 -28.34
C ALA A 98 -5.71 0.03 -29.79
N TRP A 99 -6.53 -0.80 -30.45
CA TRP A 99 -7.01 -0.57 -31.80
C TRP A 99 -8.40 -1.15 -32.03
N LEU A 100 -9.05 -0.76 -33.13
CA LEU A 100 -10.37 -1.23 -33.52
C LEU A 100 -10.26 -2.21 -34.69
N ASP A 101 -10.77 -3.42 -34.52
CA ASP A 101 -10.90 -4.40 -35.59
C ASP A 101 -12.11 -4.11 -36.47
N LYS A 102 -12.11 -4.61 -37.72
CA LYS A 102 -13.28 -4.48 -38.59
C LYS A 102 -14.45 -5.26 -37.98
N HIS A 103 -15.63 -4.64 -38.01
CA HIS A 103 -16.89 -5.22 -37.54
C HIS A 103 -17.58 -5.97 -38.67
#